data_AF-A0A660ZV95-F1
#
_entry.id   AF-A0A660ZV95-F1
#
_cell.length_a   1.000
_cell.length_b   1.000
_cell.length_c   1.000
_cell.angle_alpha   90.00
_cell.angle_beta   90.00
_cell.angle_gamma   90.00
#
_symmetry.space_group_name_H-M   'P 1'
#
loop_
_entity.id
_entity.type
_entity.pdbx_description
1 polymer ?
#
loop_
_entity_poly.entity_id
_entity_poly.type
_entity_poly.pdbx_seq_one_letter_code
_entity_poly.pdbx_strand_id
1 'polypeptide(L)' 'MPPTMIFAGESEPFPSIFTLASANTGTELVAFGTDPAKVDVHDKTAVQTILRRFLPDAEVVSTLAYDWILDP' A
#
# COMPACT_ATOMS: atom_id res chain seq x y z
N MET A 1 6.53 -14.16 -0.26
CA MET A 1 6.11 -13.60 -1.56
C MET A 1 7.36 -13.13 -2.31
N PRO A 2 7.48 -13.35 -3.63
CA PRO A 2 8.59 -12.80 -4.41
C PRO A 2 8.52 -11.25 -4.46
N PRO A 3 9.65 -10.54 -4.58
CA PRO A 3 9.64 -9.11 -4.86
C PRO A 3 8.81 -8.81 -6.11
N THR A 4 7.89 -7.88 -5.96
CA THR A 4 6.86 -7.52 -6.94
C THR A 4 6.75 -6.00 -7.01
N MET A 5 6.60 -5.50 -8.23
CA MET A 5 6.32 -4.10 -8.55
C MET A 5 5.04 -4.07 -9.39
N ILE A 6 4.05 -3.29 -8.95
CA ILE A 6 2.74 -3.18 -9.58
C ILE A 6 2.49 -1.71 -9.92
N PHE A 7 2.04 -1.47 -11.15
CA PHE A 7 1.56 -0.17 -11.60
C PHE A 7 0.10 -0.28 -12.02
N ALA A 8 -0.69 0.74 -11.71
CA ALA A 8 -2.09 0.85 -12.08
C ALA A 8 -2.44 2.28 -12.54
N GLY A 9 -3.67 2.50 -13.00
CA GLY A 9 -4.12 3.81 -13.45
C GLY A 9 -4.24 4.81 -12.29
N GLU A 10 -4.10 6.11 -12.59
CA GLU A 10 -4.14 7.21 -11.60
C GLU A 10 -5.46 7.31 -10.82
N SER A 11 -6.52 6.67 -11.32
CA SER A 11 -7.80 6.57 -10.61
C SER A 11 -7.69 5.70 -9.36
N GLU A 12 -6.76 4.74 -9.32
CA GLU A 12 -6.57 3.86 -8.18
C GLU A 12 -6.08 4.63 -6.94
N PRO A 13 -6.45 4.18 -5.72
CA PRO A 13 -5.88 4.76 -4.50
C PRO A 13 -4.37 4.55 -4.39
N PHE A 14 -3.84 3.41 -4.89
CA PHE A 14 -2.42 3.08 -4.92
C PHE A 14 -1.97 2.71 -6.35
N PRO A 15 -1.65 3.70 -7.20
CA PRO A 15 -1.18 3.46 -8.56
C PRO A 15 0.22 2.83 -8.63
N SER A 16 1.03 2.89 -7.57
CA SER A 16 2.33 2.22 -7.52
C SER A 16 2.52 1.49 -6.20
N ILE A 17 2.86 0.20 -6.30
CA ILE A 17 3.10 -0.70 -5.16
C ILE A 17 4.39 -1.45 -5.40
N PHE A 18 5.26 -1.47 -4.38
CA PHE A 18 6.54 -2.16 -4.38
C PHE A 18 6.61 -3.04 -3.15
N THR A 19 7.20 -4.23 -3.30
CA THR A 19 7.40 -5.14 -2.17
C THR A 19 8.88 -5.43 -1.99
N LEU A 20 9.34 -5.26 -0.76
CA LEU A 20 10.66 -5.70 -0.32
C LEU A 20 10.46 -6.97 0.52
N ALA A 21 10.79 -8.12 -0.07
CA ALA A 21 10.71 -9.38 0.64
C ALA A 21 11.89 -9.52 1.61
N SER A 22 11.60 -9.67 2.91
CA SER A 22 12.57 -10.12 3.90
C SER A 22 12.28 -11.57 4.26
N ALA A 23 13.32 -12.40 4.32
CA ALA A 23 13.18 -13.82 4.69
C ALA A 23 12.81 -14.02 6.17
N ASN A 24 13.06 -13.03 7.03
CA ASN A 24 13.00 -13.21 8.49
C ASN A 24 11.88 -12.43 9.17
N THR A 25 11.32 -11.40 8.52
CA THR A 25 10.41 -10.43 9.17
C THR A 25 9.10 -10.20 8.43
N GLY A 26 8.86 -10.94 7.34
CA GLY A 26 7.73 -10.73 6.44
C GLY A 26 8.09 -9.85 5.25
N THR A 27 7.08 -9.46 4.47
CA THR A 27 7.26 -8.58 3.31
C THR A 27 6.85 -7.17 3.67
N GLU A 28 7.76 -6.21 3.51
CA GLU A 28 7.40 -4.80 3.56
C GLU A 28 6.80 -4.39 2.21
N LEU A 29 5.69 -3.65 2.27
CA LEU A 29 5.01 -3.10 1.12
C LEU A 29 5.08 -1.58 1.20
N VAL A 30 5.56 -0.96 0.12
CA VAL A 30 5.56 0.49 -0.06
C VAL A 30 4.57 0.81 -1.17
N ALA A 31 3.60 1.67 -0.87
CA ALA A 31 2.62 2.13 -1.84
C ALA A 31 2.56 3.66 -1.83
N PHE A 32 2.32 4.25 -3.01
CA PHE A 32 2.11 5.67 -3.16
C PHE A 32 0.70 5.94 -3.65
N GLY A 33 0.01 6.86 -2.99
CA GLY A 33 -1.27 7.42 -3.44
C GLY A 33 -1.11 8.87 -3.87
N THR A 34 -2.07 9.36 -4.65
CA THR A 34 -2.06 10.73 -5.19
C THR A 34 -3.14 11.64 -4.59
N ASP A 35 -4.08 11.07 -3.84
CA ASP A 35 -5.23 11.79 -3.27
C ASP A 35 -5.61 11.17 -1.91
N PRO A 36 -5.45 11.91 -0.79
CA PRO A 36 -5.74 11.41 0.55
C PRO A 36 -7.25 11.17 0.77
N ALA A 37 -8.13 11.74 -0.05
CA ALA A 37 -9.57 11.51 0.05
C ALA A 37 -9.99 10.10 -0.43
N LYS A 38 -9.13 9.39 -1.17
CA LYS A 38 -9.44 8.06 -1.72
C LYS A 38 -9.24 6.92 -0.72
N VAL A 39 -8.37 7.10 0.28
CA VAL A 39 -8.04 6.08 1.27
C VAL A 39 -7.52 6.73 2.54
N ASP A 40 -8.11 6.36 3.67
CA ASP A 40 -7.47 6.57 4.97
C ASP A 40 -6.38 5.50 5.15
N VAL A 41 -5.13 5.91 4.98
CA VAL A 41 -3.95 5.03 5.10
C VAL A 41 -3.68 4.56 6.54
N HIS A 42 -4.29 5.21 7.53
CA HIS A 42 -4.23 4.80 8.93
C HIS A 42 -5.34 3.78 9.29
N ASP A 43 -6.37 3.66 8.46
CA ASP A 43 -7.35 2.57 8.55
C ASP A 43 -6.82 1.30 7.85
N LYS A 44 -6.30 0.38 8.67
CA LYS A 44 -5.80 -0.92 8.22
C LYS A 44 -6.83 -1.71 7.39
N THR A 45 -8.12 -1.61 7.70
CA THR A 45 -9.18 -2.34 6.99
C THR A 45 -9.42 -1.75 5.61
N ALA A 46 -9.38 -0.42 5.49
CA ALA A 46 -9.47 0.27 4.21
C ALA A 46 -8.28 -0.10 3.31
N VAL A 47 -7.06 -0.06 3.85
CA VAL A 47 -5.84 -0.44 3.14
C VAL A 47 -5.88 -1.91 2.70
N GLN A 48 -6.29 -2.83 3.58
CA GLN A 48 -6.45 -4.25 3.24
C GLN A 48 -7.44 -4.46 2.09
N THR A 49 -8.56 -3.74 2.09
CA THR A 49 -9.61 -3.85 1.06
C THR A 49 -9.07 -3.45 -0.32
N ILE A 50 -8.29 -2.37 -0.38
CA ILE A 50 -7.67 -1.92 -1.63
C ILE A 50 -6.59 -2.91 -2.08
N LEU A 51 -5.70 -3.33 -1.18
CA LEU A 51 -4.58 -4.20 -1.51
C LEU A 51 -5.02 -5.58 -2.02
N ARG A 52 -6.16 -6.12 -1.58
CA ARG A 52 -6.69 -7.39 -2.10
C ARG A 52 -6.89 -7.41 -3.62
N ARG A 53 -7.07 -6.24 -4.25
CA ARG A 53 -7.23 -6.13 -5.71
C ARG A 53 -5.92 -6.40 -6.46
N PHE A 54 -4.78 -6.22 -5.80
CA PHE A 54 -3.44 -6.36 -6.38
C PHE A 54 -2.69 -7.57 -5.82
N LEU A 55 -2.86 -7.83 -4.53
CA LEU A 55 -2.22 -8.88 -3.74
C LEU A 55 -3.29 -9.59 -2.90
N PRO A 56 -4.14 -10.44 -3.52
CA PRO A 56 -5.33 -11.02 -2.88
C PRO A 56 -5.03 -11.84 -1.63
N ASP A 57 -3.86 -12.48 -1.59
CA ASP A 57 -3.44 -13.36 -0.50
C ASP A 57 -2.64 -12.64 0.59
N ALA A 58 -2.34 -11.34 0.41
CA ALA A 58 -1.59 -10.57 1.39
C ALA A 58 -2.48 -10.12 2.56
N GLU A 59 -1.99 -10.32 3.78
CA GLU A 59 -2.59 -9.81 5.01
C GLU A 59 -1.87 -8.53 5.46
N VAL A 60 -2.63 -7.44 5.64
CA VAL A 60 -2.11 -6.20 6.20
C VAL A 60 -2.08 -6.32 7.72
N VAL A 61 -0.88 -6.43 8.28
CA VAL A 61 -0.67 -6.56 9.73
C VAL A 61 -0.57 -5.20 10.42
N SER A 62 0.01 -4.21 9.75
CA SER A 62 0.19 -2.83 10.22
C SER A 62 0.32 -1.86 9.05
N THR A 63 -0.01 -0.60 9.28
CA THR A 63 0.23 0.48 8.32
C THR A 63 1.07 1.58 8.97
N LEU A 64 1.93 2.19 8.17
CA LEU A 64 2.67 3.41 8.50
C LEU A 64 2.65 4.27 7.24
N ALA A 65 2.30 5.53 7.38
CA ALA A 65 2.19 6.44 6.26
C ALA A 65 2.65 7.85 6.66
N TYR A 66 3.05 8.61 5.65
CA TYR A 66 3.39 10.01 5.75
C TYR A 66 2.55 10.79 4.76
N ASP A 67 1.84 11.82 5.25
CA ASP A 67 1.03 12.69 4.40
C ASP A 67 1.84 13.92 3.99
N TRP A 68 2.32 13.91 2.74
CA TRP A 68 3.08 15.01 2.16
C TRP A 68 2.27 16.30 2.01
N ILE A 69 0.94 16.25 2.00
CA ILE A 69 0.09 17.46 1.90
C ILE A 69 0.15 18.26 3.20
N LEU A 70 0.44 17.60 4.32
CA LEU A 70 0.57 18.22 5.64
C LEU A 70 2.01 18.62 5.96
N ASP A 71 2.95 18.40 5.03
CA ASP A 71 4.37 18.77 5.17
C ASP A 71 4.57 20.28 4.91
N PRO A 72 5.08 21.06 5.89
CA PRO A 72 5.22 22.52 5.80
C PRO A 72 6.21 23.06 4.77
#